data_AF-A0A2D9CKF2-F1
#
_entry.id   AF-A0A2D9CKF2-F1
#
_cell.length_a   1.000
_cell.length_b   1.000
_cell.length_c   1.000
_cell.angle_alpha   90.00
_cell.angle_beta   90.00
_cell.angle_gamma   90.00
#
_symmetry.space_group_name_H-M   'P 1'
#
loop_
_entity.id
_entity.type
_entity.pdbx_description
1 polymer ?
#
loop_
_entity_poly.entity_id
_entity_poly.type
_entity_poly.pdbx_seq_one_letter_code
_entity_poly.pdbx_strand_id
1 'polypeptide(L)'
;MATIDLGKIKLVWKGAYNNGTAYTPDDVVSSGGASYICIANSTGNAVSNGTYWNLLAQGGTDVGTTLTTQGDILYRDGSGLQRLAKGTAGQVLQMNSGATAPEYGNVSSDYVKLTTQTLGSNTTTWNLDGYFSSDYRHYVYYCDKFQVAQNGGWTRVR
;
A
#
# COMPACT_ATOMS: atom_id res chain seq x y z
N MET A 1 19.72 -39.29 -40.16
CA MET A 1 19.15 -38.00 -40.59
C MET A 1 18.31 -37.48 -39.45
N ALA A 2 18.59 -36.29 -38.91
CA ALA A 2 17.74 -35.72 -37.86
C ALA A 2 16.41 -35.29 -38.50
N THR A 3 15.28 -35.74 -37.97
CA THR A 3 13.97 -35.24 -38.35
C THR A 3 13.83 -33.82 -37.83
N ILE A 4 13.82 -32.84 -38.72
CA ILE A 4 13.51 -31.46 -38.39
C ILE A 4 11.99 -31.34 -38.33
N ASP A 5 11.44 -31.23 -37.13
CA ASP A 5 10.01 -31.04 -36.90
C ASP A 5 9.64 -29.58 -37.16
N LEU A 6 9.02 -29.33 -38.31
CA LEU A 6 8.60 -27.98 -38.71
C LEU A 6 7.48 -27.42 -37.82
N GLY A 7 6.68 -28.28 -37.16
CA GLY A 7 5.69 -27.86 -36.15
C GLY A 7 6.33 -27.37 -34.85
N LYS A 8 7.65 -27.53 -34.69
CA LYS A 8 8.46 -26.93 -33.61
C LYS A 8 9.29 -25.74 -34.09
N ILE A 9 9.15 -25.35 -35.36
CA ILE A 9 9.97 -24.30 -35.98
C ILE A 9 9.15 -23.01 -36.11
N LYS A 10 9.28 -22.25 -35.02
CA LYS A 10 9.39 -20.79 -34.97
C LYS A 10 8.11 -19.97 -35.21
N LEU A 11 7.62 -19.41 -34.12
CA LEU A 11 6.77 -18.22 -34.07
C LEU A 11 7.39 -17.07 -34.88
N VAL A 12 6.58 -16.41 -35.71
CA VAL A 12 7.01 -15.27 -36.52
C VAL A 12 6.50 -13.98 -35.90
N TRP A 13 7.38 -13.17 -35.32
CA TRP A 13 6.99 -11.86 -34.77
C TRP A 13 6.73 -10.84 -35.88
N LYS A 14 5.51 -10.29 -35.93
CA LYS A 14 5.04 -9.33 -36.93
C LYS A 14 4.96 -7.89 -36.43
N GLY A 15 5.30 -7.65 -35.16
CA GLY A 15 5.15 -6.33 -34.54
C GLY A 15 3.72 -6.07 -34.03
N ALA A 16 3.31 -4.80 -33.98
CA ALA A 16 1.96 -4.43 -33.56
C ALA A 16 0.91 -4.92 -34.58
N TYR A 17 -0.23 -5.41 -34.07
CA TYR A 17 -1.36 -5.79 -34.90
C TYR A 17 -1.81 -4.62 -35.79
N ASN A 18 -2.03 -4.90 -37.08
CA ASN A 18 -2.54 -3.96 -38.06
C ASN A 18 -3.66 -4.62 -38.88
N ASN A 19 -4.80 -3.94 -38.96
CA ASN A 19 -6.00 -4.44 -39.62
C ASN A 19 -5.81 -4.72 -41.12
N GLY A 20 -4.91 -3.99 -41.79
CA GLY A 20 -4.62 -4.13 -43.22
C GLY A 20 -3.62 -5.24 -43.56
N THR A 21 -3.00 -5.88 -42.57
CA THR A 21 -2.00 -6.92 -42.78
C THR A 21 -2.66 -8.30 -42.83
N ALA A 22 -2.24 -9.13 -43.78
CA ALA A 22 -2.59 -10.55 -43.80
C ALA A 22 -1.66 -11.34 -42.88
N TYR A 23 -2.26 -12.13 -41.99
CA TYR A 23 -1.58 -13.00 -41.03
C TYR A 23 -1.90 -14.47 -41.33
N THR A 24 -0.90 -15.33 -41.18
CA THR A 24 -1.04 -16.79 -41.29
C THR A 24 -0.87 -17.43 -39.91
N PRO A 25 -1.28 -18.69 -39.71
CA PRO A 25 -0.98 -19.42 -38.49
C PRO A 25 0.49 -19.28 -38.07
N ASP A 26 0.72 -19.20 -36.76
CA ASP A 26 2.03 -19.00 -36.10
C ASP A 26 2.64 -17.58 -36.21
N ASP A 27 1.98 -16.65 -36.91
CA ASP A 27 2.28 -15.22 -36.79
C ASP A 27 1.91 -14.72 -35.39
N VAL A 28 2.80 -13.95 -34.77
CA VAL A 28 2.62 -13.36 -33.44
C VAL A 28 2.62 -11.84 -33.54
N VAL A 29 1.67 -11.19 -32.88
CA VAL A 29 1.52 -9.72 -32.84
C VAL A 29 1.45 -9.20 -31.40
N SER A 30 1.80 -7.93 -31.19
CA SER A 30 1.40 -7.19 -29.97
C SER A 30 0.09 -6.46 -30.19
N SER A 31 -0.74 -6.43 -29.14
CA SER A 31 -1.93 -5.58 -29.07
C SER A 31 -2.30 -5.35 -27.61
N GLY A 32 -2.58 -4.10 -27.23
CA GLY A 32 -3.02 -3.77 -25.86
C GLY A 32 -2.06 -4.21 -24.75
N GLY A 33 -0.75 -4.26 -25.02
CA GLY A 33 0.27 -4.72 -24.07
C GLY A 33 0.39 -6.25 -23.93
N ALA A 34 -0.48 -7.03 -24.57
CA ALA A 34 -0.41 -8.48 -24.64
C ALA A 34 0.16 -8.94 -26.00
N SER A 35 0.56 -10.21 -26.08
CA SER A 35 0.91 -10.86 -27.34
C SER A 35 -0.10 -11.94 -27.71
N TYR A 36 -0.37 -12.06 -29.01
CA TYR A 36 -1.34 -12.98 -29.57
C TYR A 36 -0.72 -13.77 -30.71
N ILE A 37 -1.09 -15.04 -30.83
CA ILE A 37 -0.70 -15.94 -31.92
C ILE A 37 -1.90 -16.15 -32.85
N CYS A 38 -1.67 -15.99 -34.14
CA CYS A 38 -2.64 -16.28 -35.18
C CYS A 38 -2.78 -17.81 -35.32
N ILE A 39 -4.00 -18.33 -35.35
CA ILE A 39 -4.30 -19.77 -35.43
C ILE A 39 -5.04 -20.15 -36.71
N ALA A 40 -5.51 -19.17 -37.48
CA ALA A 40 -6.15 -19.34 -38.78
C ALA A 40 -5.88 -18.12 -39.67
N ASN A 41 -5.81 -18.28 -40.99
CA ASN A 41 -5.58 -17.16 -41.92
C ASN A 41 -6.53 -15.99 -41.62
N SER A 42 -5.96 -14.82 -41.42
CA SER A 42 -6.68 -13.66 -40.90
C SER A 42 -6.25 -12.38 -41.59
N THR A 43 -7.21 -11.55 -41.96
CA THR A 43 -7.01 -10.18 -42.44
C THR A 43 -8.23 -9.41 -41.95
N GLY A 44 -8.04 -8.25 -41.33
CA GLY A 44 -9.17 -7.46 -40.84
C GLY A 44 -9.79 -7.93 -39.50
N ASN A 45 -9.39 -9.08 -38.94
CA ASN A 45 -10.00 -9.60 -37.70
C ASN A 45 -9.16 -9.23 -36.47
N ALA A 46 -9.79 -8.57 -35.50
CA ALA A 46 -9.16 -8.16 -34.26
C ALA A 46 -8.62 -9.34 -33.45
N VAL A 47 -7.57 -9.11 -32.66
CA VAL A 47 -6.94 -10.11 -31.78
C VAL A 47 -7.86 -10.67 -30.68
N SER A 48 -9.00 -10.00 -30.41
CA SER A 48 -10.02 -10.49 -29.50
C SER A 48 -10.91 -11.57 -30.12
N ASN A 49 -10.84 -11.79 -31.42
CA ASN A 49 -11.59 -12.83 -32.10
C ASN A 49 -10.87 -14.19 -31.96
N GLY A 50 -11.37 -15.02 -31.05
CA GLY A 50 -10.86 -16.35 -30.73
C GLY A 50 -10.90 -17.37 -31.88
N THR A 51 -11.59 -17.08 -32.99
CA THR A 51 -11.53 -17.93 -34.20
C THR A 51 -10.19 -17.80 -34.93
N TYR A 52 -9.55 -16.64 -34.85
CA TYR A 52 -8.33 -16.32 -35.59
C TYR A 52 -7.12 -16.14 -34.70
N TRP A 53 -7.31 -15.80 -33.42
CA TRP A 53 -6.23 -15.42 -32.52
C TRP A 53 -6.38 -16.10 -31.16
N ASN A 54 -5.27 -16.62 -30.63
CA ASN A 54 -5.15 -17.02 -29.23
C ASN A 54 -4.23 -16.06 -28.48
N LEU A 55 -4.52 -15.84 -27.20
CA LEU A 55 -3.60 -15.13 -26.30
C LEU A 55 -2.33 -15.98 -26.12
N LEU A 56 -1.18 -15.41 -26.45
CA LEU A 56 0.13 -16.05 -26.27
C LEU A 56 0.73 -15.68 -24.90
N ALA A 57 0.72 -14.39 -24.56
CA ALA A 57 1.13 -13.90 -23.25
C ALA A 57 0.28 -12.70 -22.85
N GLN A 58 -0.23 -12.72 -21.61
CA GLN A 58 -0.97 -11.61 -21.05
C GLN A 58 -0.03 -10.46 -20.69
N GLY A 59 -0.41 -9.24 -21.06
CA GLY A 59 0.27 -8.02 -20.59
C GLY A 59 0.00 -7.79 -19.11
N GLY A 60 1.04 -7.45 -18.35
CA GLY A 60 0.90 -6.97 -16.98
C GLY A 60 0.49 -5.49 -16.93
N THR A 61 0.06 -5.02 -15.75
CA THR A 61 -0.14 -3.60 -15.52
C THR A 61 1.22 -2.91 -15.39
N ASP A 62 1.46 -1.88 -16.20
CA ASP A 62 2.64 -1.03 -16.04
C ASP A 62 2.49 -0.12 -14.82
N VAL A 63 3.17 -0.50 -13.73
CA VAL A 63 3.18 0.26 -12.47
C VAL A 63 3.82 1.64 -12.63
N GLY A 64 4.69 1.84 -13.64
CA GLY A 64 5.27 3.14 -13.95
C GLY A 64 4.23 4.19 -14.36
N THR A 65 3.08 3.76 -14.87
CA THR A 65 1.95 4.67 -15.14
C THR A 65 1.18 5.05 -13.87
N THR A 66 1.27 4.24 -12.81
CA THR A 66 0.62 4.50 -11.51
C THR A 66 1.51 5.35 -10.59
N LEU A 67 2.81 5.04 -10.50
CA LEU A 67 3.79 5.71 -9.64
C LEU A 67 4.51 6.84 -10.40
N THR A 68 3.93 8.03 -10.36
CA THR A 68 4.37 9.14 -11.21
C THR A 68 5.46 10.01 -10.58
N THR A 69 5.74 9.85 -9.28
CA THR A 69 6.66 10.70 -8.51
C THR A 69 7.63 9.87 -7.68
N GLN A 70 8.86 10.36 -7.52
CA GLN A 70 9.84 9.75 -6.62
C GLN A 70 9.30 9.68 -5.19
N GLY A 71 9.40 8.49 -4.58
CA GLY A 71 8.95 8.24 -3.22
C GLY A 71 7.48 7.82 -3.11
N ASP A 72 6.75 7.72 -4.22
CA ASP A 72 5.41 7.13 -4.22
C ASP A 72 5.47 5.66 -3.79
N ILE A 73 4.40 5.21 -3.13
CA ILE A 73 4.21 3.82 -2.72
C ILE A 73 3.03 3.24 -3.50
N LEU A 74 3.22 2.04 -4.04
CA LEU A 74 2.15 1.25 -4.62
C LEU A 74 1.41 0.49 -3.52
N TYR A 75 0.09 0.59 -3.49
CA TYR A 75 -0.74 -0.27 -2.66
C TYR A 75 -1.93 -0.82 -3.47
N ARG A 76 -2.71 -1.70 -2.86
CA ARG A 76 -3.95 -2.22 -3.46
C ARG A 76 -5.14 -1.92 -2.59
N ASP A 77 -6.26 -1.59 -3.23
CA ASP A 77 -7.57 -1.51 -2.62
C ASP A 77 -8.57 -2.45 -3.34
N GLY A 78 -9.86 -2.31 -3.02
CA GLY A 78 -10.93 -3.09 -3.65
C GLY A 78 -11.10 -2.82 -5.14
N SER A 79 -10.56 -1.73 -5.68
CA SER A 79 -10.66 -1.35 -7.09
C SER A 79 -9.41 -1.70 -7.89
N GLY A 80 -8.27 -1.94 -7.25
CA GLY A 80 -7.05 -2.38 -7.95
C GLY A 80 -5.77 -1.82 -7.34
N LEU A 81 -4.79 -1.54 -8.21
CA LEU A 81 -3.54 -0.88 -7.83
C LEU A 81 -3.79 0.62 -7.65
N GLN A 82 -3.30 1.17 -6.55
CA GLN A 82 -3.44 2.57 -6.16
C GLN A 82 -2.06 3.19 -5.88
N ARG A 83 -1.98 4.51 -6.07
CA ARG A 83 -0.81 5.30 -5.69
C ARG A 83 -1.05 5.96 -4.34
N LEU A 84 -0.19 5.68 -3.37
CA LEU A 84 -0.02 6.51 -2.18
C LEU A 84 1.14 7.48 -2.43
N ALA A 85 0.82 8.77 -2.60
CA ALA A 85 1.83 9.80 -2.84
C ALA A 85 2.81 9.88 -1.65
N LYS A 86 4.09 10.19 -1.89
CA LYS A 86 5.23 10.20 -0.93
C LYS A 86 5.06 10.90 0.44
N GLY A 87 3.95 11.56 0.70
CA GLY A 87 3.71 12.34 1.92
C GLY A 87 4.58 13.60 2.04
N THR A 88 4.48 14.22 3.21
CA THR A 88 5.24 15.40 3.64
C THR A 88 6.31 15.01 4.65
N ALA A 89 7.37 15.80 4.77
CA ALA A 89 8.44 15.58 5.73
C ALA A 89 7.91 15.42 7.16
N GLY A 90 8.41 14.40 7.87
CA GLY A 90 8.01 14.08 9.24
C GLY A 90 6.73 13.25 9.38
N GLN A 91 5.99 13.00 8.29
CA GLN A 91 4.89 12.03 8.32
C GLN A 91 5.44 10.60 8.33
N VAL A 92 4.68 9.71 8.97
CA VAL A 92 4.95 8.27 8.97
C VAL A 92 3.83 7.54 8.24
N LEU A 93 4.17 6.37 7.72
CA LEU A 93 3.17 5.47 7.17
C LEU A 93 2.37 4.83 8.31
N GLN A 94 1.05 4.94 8.24
CA GLN A 94 0.13 4.34 9.18
C GLN A 94 -1.06 3.72 8.43
N MET A 95 -1.90 2.98 9.15
CA MET A 95 -3.19 2.52 8.62
C MET A 95 -4.25 3.59 8.91
N ASN A 96 -5.14 3.84 7.96
CA ASN A 96 -6.25 4.76 8.19
C ASN A 96 -7.19 4.24 9.31
N SER A 97 -8.00 5.14 9.88
CA SER A 97 -8.91 4.78 10.98
C SER A 97 -9.91 3.67 10.62
N GLY A 98 -10.19 3.47 9.32
CA GLY A 98 -11.09 2.42 8.84
C GLY A 98 -10.42 1.06 8.63
N ALA A 99 -9.10 0.95 8.81
CA ALA A 99 -8.32 -0.24 8.49
C ALA A 99 -8.47 -0.71 7.01
N THR A 100 -8.69 0.22 6.08
CA THR A 100 -8.94 -0.08 4.67
C THR A 100 -7.79 0.31 3.74
N ALA A 101 -6.92 1.23 4.16
CA ALA A 101 -5.82 1.70 3.33
C ALA A 101 -4.65 2.28 4.15
N PRO A 102 -3.41 2.12 3.69
CA PRO A 102 -2.28 2.87 4.23
C PRO A 102 -2.44 4.36 3.92
N GLU A 103 -2.03 5.21 4.86
CA GLU A 103 -2.00 6.66 4.72
C GLU A 103 -0.75 7.25 5.39
N TYR A 104 -0.41 8.48 5.03
CA TYR A 104 0.59 9.25 5.76
C TYR A 104 -0.07 10.07 6.86
N GLY A 105 0.41 9.90 8.09
CA GLY A 105 -0.08 10.63 9.25
C GLY A 105 1.04 11.26 10.05
N ASN A 106 0.68 12.26 10.85
CA ASN A 106 1.54 12.76 11.90
C ASN A 106 1.38 11.85 13.11
N VAL A 107 2.47 11.22 13.55
CA VAL A 107 2.50 10.60 14.88
C VAL A 107 2.94 11.66 15.87
N SER A 108 2.04 11.99 16.80
CA SER A 108 2.42 12.81 17.95
C SER A 108 3.38 12.01 18.81
N SER A 109 4.57 12.54 19.03
CA SER A 109 5.49 12.07 20.09
C SER A 109 5.06 12.56 21.48
N ASP A 110 4.02 13.38 21.56
CA ASP A 110 3.65 14.06 22.80
C ASP A 110 2.89 13.12 23.72
N TYR A 111 3.15 13.28 25.02
CA TYR A 111 2.30 12.67 26.04
C TYR A 111 0.89 13.26 25.93
N VAL A 112 -0.11 12.40 25.81
CA VAL A 112 -1.51 12.82 25.90
C VAL A 112 -1.80 13.18 27.36
N LYS A 113 -2.35 14.37 27.59
CA LYS A 113 -2.77 14.79 28.93
C LYS A 113 -4.03 14.03 29.35
N LEU A 114 -3.89 13.05 30.23
CA LEU A 114 -5.00 12.21 30.70
C LEU A 114 -5.83 12.87 31.79
N THR A 115 -5.22 13.70 32.64
CA THR A 115 -5.93 14.39 33.73
C THR A 115 -5.19 15.62 34.22
N THR A 116 -5.94 16.55 34.84
CA THR A 116 -5.40 17.56 35.76
C THR A 116 -6.14 17.39 37.06
N GLN A 117 -5.43 17.17 38.16
CA GLN A 117 -6.05 17.09 39.48
C GLN A 117 -5.46 18.15 40.40
N THR A 118 -6.35 18.88 41.07
CA THR A 118 -6.00 19.75 42.21
C THR A 118 -6.34 18.99 43.48
N LEU A 119 -5.35 18.78 44.34
CA LEU A 119 -5.56 18.12 45.63
C LEU A 119 -6.02 19.16 46.66
N GLY A 120 -7.10 18.86 47.38
CA GLY A 120 -7.62 19.71 48.44
C GLY A 120 -6.77 19.67 49.72
N SER A 121 -7.10 20.50 50.70
CA SER A 121 -6.44 20.48 52.01
C SER A 121 -6.59 19.12 52.71
N ASN A 122 -5.52 18.68 53.39
CA ASN A 122 -5.49 17.45 54.19
C ASN A 122 -5.71 16.14 53.40
N THR A 123 -5.43 16.11 52.09
CA THR A 123 -5.47 14.85 51.31
C THR A 123 -4.36 13.89 51.75
N THR A 124 -4.74 12.70 52.20
CA THR A 124 -3.81 11.64 52.64
C THR A 124 -3.43 10.66 51.54
N THR A 125 -4.24 10.55 50.48
CA THR A 125 -4.02 9.67 49.33
C THR A 125 -4.42 10.37 48.04
N TRP A 126 -3.59 10.26 47.01
CA TRP A 126 -3.94 10.60 45.64
C TRP A 126 -3.94 9.34 44.78
N ASN A 127 -5.09 8.97 44.22
CA ASN A 127 -5.23 7.77 43.39
C ASN A 127 -5.09 8.11 41.91
N LEU A 128 -4.19 7.39 41.23
CA LEU A 128 -3.95 7.49 39.79
C LEU A 128 -4.45 6.28 38.99
N ASP A 129 -4.92 5.22 39.64
CA ASP A 129 -5.23 3.94 38.99
C ASP A 129 -6.25 4.06 37.85
N GLY A 130 -7.20 5.01 37.95
CA GLY A 130 -8.20 5.27 36.90
C GLY A 130 -7.65 5.97 35.64
N TYR A 131 -6.38 6.36 35.64
CA TYR A 131 -5.74 7.06 34.52
C TYR A 131 -4.64 6.23 33.84
N PHE A 132 -4.39 5.00 34.29
CA PHE A 132 -3.54 4.04 33.59
C PHE A 132 -4.42 3.07 32.78
N SER A 133 -4.19 2.98 31.47
CA SER A 133 -4.86 2.05 30.56
C SER A 133 -3.86 1.16 29.80
N SER A 134 -4.37 0.18 29.06
CA SER A 134 -3.57 -0.61 28.11
C SER A 134 -3.18 0.17 26.85
N ASP A 135 -3.75 1.35 26.63
CA ASP A 135 -3.52 2.15 25.41
C ASP A 135 -2.12 2.78 25.42
N TYR A 136 -1.59 3.06 26.62
CA TYR A 136 -0.25 3.62 26.78
C TYR A 136 0.64 2.68 27.58
N ARG A 137 1.88 2.52 27.10
CA ARG A 137 2.93 1.72 27.76
C ARG A 137 3.84 2.57 28.66
N HIS A 138 3.85 3.88 28.45
CA HIS A 138 4.67 4.83 29.19
C HIS A 138 3.82 5.99 29.66
N TYR A 139 3.92 6.28 30.95
CA TYR A 139 3.24 7.40 31.60
C TYR A 139 4.28 8.31 32.22
N VAL A 140 4.06 9.62 32.10
CA VAL A 140 4.88 10.62 32.79
C VAL A 140 3.98 11.46 33.67
N TYR A 141 4.39 11.62 34.91
CA TYR A 141 3.74 12.50 35.89
C TYR A 141 4.58 13.76 36.07
N TYR A 142 3.95 14.92 35.93
CA TYR A 142 4.55 16.22 36.20
C TYR A 142 3.88 16.86 37.42
N CYS A 143 4.68 17.25 38.41
CA CYS A 143 4.26 18.06 39.56
C CYS A 143 5.03 19.38 39.55
N ASP A 144 4.34 20.49 39.30
CA ASP A 144 4.97 21.82 39.26
C ASP A 144 5.20 22.40 40.67
N LYS A 145 4.23 22.19 41.59
CA LYS A 145 4.29 22.70 42.96
C LYS A 145 3.84 21.62 43.94
N PHE A 146 4.77 21.18 44.76
CA PHE A 146 4.52 20.26 45.86
C PHE A 146 4.76 20.99 47.18
N GLN A 147 3.70 21.20 47.97
CA GLN A 147 3.76 21.83 49.28
C GLN A 147 3.16 20.90 50.32
N VAL A 148 3.90 20.64 51.39
CA VAL A 148 3.47 19.79 52.50
C VAL A 148 3.27 20.66 53.73
N ALA A 149 2.03 20.78 54.19
CA ALA A 149 1.73 21.38 55.48
C ALA A 149 1.68 20.28 56.55
N GLN A 150 2.83 19.79 56.99
CA GLN A 150 2.91 18.93 58.18
C GLN A 150 3.88 19.49 59.20
N ASN A 151 3.38 19.58 60.43
CA ASN A 151 4.21 19.77 61.60
C ASN A 151 4.90 18.43 61.92
N GLY A 152 6.12 18.23 61.42
CA GLY A 152 7.04 17.17 61.89
C GLY A 152 7.04 15.80 61.18
N GLY A 153 6.58 15.67 59.93
CA GLY A 153 6.60 14.38 59.19
C GLY A 153 7.11 14.49 57.74
N TRP A 154 7.87 13.47 57.28
CA TRP A 154 8.30 13.34 55.88
C TRP A 154 7.17 12.82 55.00
N THR A 155 7.01 13.36 53.79
CA THR A 155 6.15 12.73 52.78
C THR A 155 6.91 11.64 52.03
N ARG A 156 6.35 10.42 52.00
CA ARG A 156 6.90 9.28 51.26
C ARG A 156 6.01 8.98 50.05
N VAL A 157 6.51 9.25 48.85
CA VAL A 157 5.95 8.72 47.60
C VAL A 157 6.41 7.26 47.50
N ARG A 158 5.48 6.32 47.41
CA ARG A 158 5.75 4.89 47.21
C ARG A 158 5.13 4.44 45.91
#